data_AF-A0A970WED1-F1
#
_entry.id   AF-A0A970WED1-F1
#
_cell.length_a   1.000
_cell.length_b   1.000
_cell.length_c   1.000
_cell.angle_alpha   90.00
_cell.angle_beta   90.00
_cell.angle_gamma   90.00
#
_symmetry.space_group_name_H-M   'P 1'
#
loop_
_entity.id
_entity.type
_entity.pdbx_description
1 polymer ?
#
loop_
_entity_poly.entity_id
_entity_poly.type
_entity_poly.pdbx_seq_one_letter_code
_entity_poly.pdbx_strand_id
1 'polypeptide(L)'
;FENIEMHSVLTPFAINTLYCCDPDGKSDYVASKQPQPVDKSTPTIGTVFCRDIKCDGCGAAGAYIFGLPEKPVESVTLENVSISFAPDAKPAAPVMMRDIEPVCRLGFYAENVSQLTLKNVIIEGADGEPMRLVNVKSFEKE
;
A
#
# COMPACT_ATOMS: atom_id res chain seq x y z
N PHE A 1 -13.73 5.07 0.45
CA PHE A 1 -13.27 6.35 -0.12
C PHE A 1 -13.78 6.44 -1.54
N GLU A 2 -14.30 7.59 -1.99
CA GLU A 2 -14.88 7.71 -3.33
C GLU A 2 -14.80 9.11 -3.90
N ASN A 3 -14.76 9.22 -5.23
CA ASN A 3 -14.77 10.48 -5.99
C ASN A 3 -13.61 11.42 -5.60
N ILE A 4 -12.38 10.93 -5.76
CA ILE A 4 -11.17 11.65 -5.35
C ILE A 4 -10.24 11.85 -6.54
N GLU A 5 -9.78 13.09 -6.72
CA GLU A 5 -8.67 13.42 -7.60
C GLU A 5 -7.43 13.72 -6.76
N MET A 6 -6.32 13.08 -7.11
CA MET A 6 -5.02 13.26 -6.48
C MET A 6 -4.02 13.74 -7.54
N HIS A 7 -3.23 14.74 -7.19
CA HIS A 7 -2.20 15.28 -8.08
C HIS A 7 -0.84 15.26 -7.38
N SER A 8 0.15 14.70 -8.06
CA SER A 8 1.56 14.74 -7.62
C SER A 8 1.80 14.19 -6.22
N VAL A 9 1.02 13.20 -5.79
CA VAL A 9 1.23 12.49 -4.52
C VAL A 9 2.30 11.41 -4.68
N LEU A 10 3.04 11.13 -3.60
CA LEU A 10 4.06 10.08 -3.65
C LEU A 10 3.45 8.68 -3.75
N THR A 11 2.42 8.41 -2.96
CA THR A 11 1.72 7.13 -2.92
C THR A 11 0.23 7.37 -2.64
N PRO A 12 -0.69 7.20 -3.62
CA PRO A 12 -2.10 7.51 -3.44
C PRO A 12 -2.82 6.51 -2.52
N PHE A 13 -2.36 5.26 -2.45
CA PHE A 13 -2.90 4.23 -1.59
C PHE A 13 -1.81 3.66 -0.68
N ALA A 14 -1.74 4.16 0.56
CA ALA A 14 -0.79 3.71 1.56
C ALA A 14 -1.53 3.08 2.75
N ILE A 15 -1.24 1.81 3.03
CA ILE A 15 -1.64 1.13 4.27
C ILE A 15 -0.36 0.63 4.92
N ASN A 16 -0.08 1.13 6.13
CA ASN A 16 1.13 0.78 6.86
C ASN A 16 0.80 0.44 8.32
N THR A 17 1.10 -0.78 8.74
CA THR A 17 0.93 -1.22 10.14
C THR A 17 2.23 -1.19 10.96
N LEU A 18 3.37 -0.83 10.36
CA LEU A 18 4.67 -0.70 11.05
C LEU A 18 5.17 0.75 10.92
N TYR A 19 4.80 1.60 11.89
CA TYR A 19 5.02 3.05 11.84
C TYR A 19 6.28 3.46 12.62
N CYS A 20 7.16 4.25 12.00
CA CYS A 20 8.48 4.56 12.58
C CYS A 20 8.69 6.03 13.00
N CYS A 21 7.67 6.90 12.89
CA CYS A 21 7.83 8.34 13.12
C CYS A 21 7.54 8.81 14.55
N ASP A 22 6.94 7.96 15.38
CA ASP A 22 6.69 8.27 16.78
C ASP A 22 7.97 8.11 17.63
N PRO A 23 8.02 8.67 18.86
CA PRO A 23 9.19 8.54 19.75
C PRO A 23 9.60 7.07 20.00
N ASP A 24 8.62 6.16 20.02
CA ASP A 24 8.79 4.71 20.14
C ASP A 24 8.89 4.00 18.78
N GLY A 25 8.92 4.75 17.67
CA GLY A 25 9.11 4.32 16.27
C GLY A 25 10.39 3.52 16.01
N LYS A 26 11.19 3.32 17.07
CA LYS A 26 12.37 2.46 17.06
C LYS A 26 12.26 1.14 17.81
N SER A 27 11.20 0.95 18.58
CA SER A 27 10.94 -0.27 19.33
C SER A 27 10.63 -1.43 18.38
N ASP A 28 10.94 -2.65 18.82
CA ASP A 28 10.62 -3.86 18.05
C ASP A 28 9.10 -4.02 17.88
N TYR A 29 8.30 -3.49 18.82
CA TYR A 29 6.84 -3.54 18.77
C TYR A 29 6.27 -2.90 17.50
N VAL A 30 6.82 -1.77 17.05
CA VAL A 30 6.32 -1.02 15.87
C VAL A 30 7.14 -1.23 14.59
N ALA A 31 8.28 -1.92 14.69
CA ALA A 31 9.22 -2.10 13.58
C ALA A 31 9.46 -3.56 13.17
N SER A 32 9.16 -4.54 14.03
CA SER A 32 9.39 -5.95 13.73
C SER A 32 8.48 -6.43 12.59
N LYS A 33 9.08 -7.09 11.60
CA LYS A 33 8.38 -7.78 10.51
C LYS A 33 8.09 -9.25 10.83
N GLN A 34 8.40 -9.70 12.06
CA GLN A 34 8.15 -11.07 12.53
C GLN A 34 6.80 -11.15 13.25
N PRO A 35 6.03 -12.26 13.10
CA PRO A 35 4.77 -12.46 13.80
C PRO A 35 4.88 -12.24 15.31
N GLN A 36 3.99 -11.42 15.87
CA GLN A 36 3.87 -11.20 17.31
C GLN A 36 2.59 -11.83 17.89
N PRO A 37 2.51 -12.02 19.22
CA PRO A 37 1.27 -12.44 19.87
C PRO A 37 0.14 -11.43 19.60
N VAL A 38 -1.04 -11.94 19.23
CA VAL A 38 -2.23 -11.13 19.03
C VAL A 38 -2.90 -10.87 20.38
N ASP A 39 -3.09 -9.60 20.73
CA ASP A 39 -3.79 -9.17 21.93
C ASP A 39 -4.68 -7.94 21.67
N LYS A 40 -5.19 -7.32 22.74
CA LYS A 40 -6.08 -6.15 22.66
C LYS A 40 -5.42 -4.90 22.06
N SER A 41 -4.10 -4.85 21.99
CA SER A 41 -3.33 -3.75 21.40
C SER A 41 -3.04 -3.97 19.92
N THR A 42 -3.19 -5.21 19.41
CA THR A 42 -2.94 -5.52 18.01
C THR A 42 -3.97 -4.80 17.12
N PRO A 43 -3.54 -3.89 16.23
CA PRO A 43 -4.46 -3.15 15.39
C PRO A 43 -5.13 -4.08 14.37
N THR A 44 -6.35 -3.74 13.99
CA THR A 44 -7.08 -4.43 12.91
C THR A 44 -7.38 -3.44 11.81
N ILE A 45 -7.01 -3.81 10.58
CA ILE A 45 -7.48 -3.15 9.37
C ILE A 45 -8.49 -4.09 8.73
N GLY A 46 -9.77 -3.72 8.85
CA GLY A 46 -10.88 -4.49 8.31
C GLY A 46 -11.00 -4.35 6.80
N THR A 47 -12.21 -4.04 6.33
CA THR A 47 -12.48 -3.82 4.91
C THR A 47 -12.20 -2.38 4.50
N VAL A 48 -11.35 -2.21 3.49
CA VAL A 48 -11.08 -0.92 2.84
C VAL A 48 -11.60 -0.97 1.41
N PHE A 49 -12.57 -0.12 1.10
CA PHE A 49 -13.13 0.01 -0.24
C PHE A 49 -12.90 1.41 -0.79
N CYS A 50 -12.30 1.49 -1.98
CA CYS A 50 -12.01 2.73 -2.69
C CYS A 50 -12.58 2.65 -4.11
N ARG A 51 -13.36 3.65 -4.53
CA ARG A 51 -13.88 3.70 -5.89
C ARG A 51 -13.80 5.07 -6.56
N ASP A 52 -13.75 5.08 -7.89
CA ASP A 52 -13.82 6.31 -8.69
C ASP A 52 -12.72 7.32 -8.26
N ILE A 53 -11.47 6.87 -8.34
CA ILE A 53 -10.29 7.65 -7.92
C ILE A 53 -9.31 7.79 -9.08
N LYS A 54 -8.83 9.01 -9.30
CA LYS A 54 -7.80 9.32 -10.28
C LYS A 54 -6.58 9.92 -9.59
N CYS A 55 -5.41 9.38 -9.88
CA CYS A 55 -4.14 9.92 -9.44
C CYS A 55 -3.26 10.25 -10.64
N ASP A 56 -2.98 11.54 -10.83
CA ASP A 56 -2.10 12.00 -11.89
C ASP A 56 -0.74 12.43 -11.33
N GLY A 57 0.35 11.91 -11.93
CA GLY A 57 1.71 12.29 -11.55
C GLY A 57 2.21 11.64 -10.26
N CYS A 58 1.84 10.38 -10.00
CA CYS A 58 2.32 9.59 -8.86
C CYS A 58 3.86 9.51 -8.86
N GLY A 59 4.48 9.54 -7.69
CA GLY A 59 5.94 9.53 -7.53
C GLY A 59 6.54 8.16 -7.21
N ALA A 60 6.31 7.69 -5.98
CA ALA A 60 6.99 6.54 -5.41
C ALA A 60 6.30 5.22 -5.80
N ALA A 61 5.03 5.04 -5.41
CA ALA A 61 4.31 3.78 -5.61
C ALA A 61 2.83 4.01 -5.92
N GLY A 62 2.22 3.20 -6.79
CA GLY A 62 0.80 3.30 -7.10
C GLY A 62 -0.07 2.83 -5.94
N ALA A 63 0.38 1.80 -5.23
CA ALA A 63 -0.16 1.40 -3.93
C ALA A 63 0.94 0.72 -3.12
N TYR A 64 0.95 0.94 -1.82
CA TYR A 64 1.83 0.25 -0.88
C TYR A 64 1.02 -0.17 0.34
N ILE A 65 0.65 -1.44 0.37
CA ILE A 65 -0.18 -2.06 1.41
C ILE A 65 0.69 -3.03 2.17
N PHE A 66 0.85 -2.80 3.47
CA PHE A 66 1.64 -3.63 4.35
C PHE A 66 0.85 -3.91 5.63
N GLY A 67 0.32 -5.12 5.75
CA GLY A 67 -0.34 -5.62 6.96
C GLY A 67 0.62 -6.31 7.92
N LEU A 68 0.15 -6.55 9.14
CA LEU A 68 0.89 -7.36 10.11
C LEU A 68 0.86 -8.84 9.68
N PRO A 69 1.96 -9.58 9.84
CA PRO A 69 1.98 -11.00 9.51
C PRO A 69 1.04 -11.84 10.42
N GLU A 70 0.87 -11.47 11.69
CA GLU A 70 -0.07 -12.08 12.63
C GLU A 70 -1.52 -11.58 12.47
N LYS A 71 -1.70 -10.41 11.86
CA LYS A 71 -3.01 -9.77 11.64
C LYS A 71 -3.06 -9.10 10.26
N PRO A 72 -3.14 -9.89 9.17
CA PRO A 72 -3.22 -9.36 7.81
C PRO A 72 -4.37 -8.37 7.64
N VAL A 73 -4.24 -7.43 6.70
CA VAL A 73 -5.37 -6.59 6.28
C VAL A 73 -6.49 -7.50 5.79
N GLU A 74 -7.73 -7.31 6.27
CA GLU A 74 -8.83 -8.23 5.95
C GLU A 74 -9.20 -8.15 4.47
N SER A 75 -9.48 -6.96 3.95
CA SER A 75 -9.73 -6.79 2.52
C SER A 75 -9.44 -5.39 2.01
N VAL A 76 -8.93 -5.31 0.79
CA VAL A 76 -8.76 -4.06 0.04
C VAL A 76 -9.38 -4.22 -1.34
N THR A 77 -10.32 -3.33 -1.66
CA THR A 77 -10.94 -3.29 -2.99
C THR A 77 -10.72 -1.91 -3.62
N LEU A 78 -10.16 -1.90 -4.82
CA LEU A 78 -10.04 -0.71 -5.67
C LEU A 78 -10.92 -0.90 -6.91
N GLU A 79 -11.86 0.00 -7.13
CA GLU A 79 -12.81 -0.05 -8.24
C GLU A 79 -12.79 1.25 -9.05
N ASN A 80 -12.69 1.18 -10.38
CA ASN A 80 -12.59 2.36 -11.25
C ASN A 80 -11.48 3.32 -10.81
N VAL A 81 -10.26 2.80 -10.72
CA VAL A 81 -9.09 3.57 -10.29
C VAL A 81 -8.11 3.74 -11.44
N SER A 82 -7.64 4.96 -11.66
CA SER A 82 -6.59 5.24 -12.65
C SER A 82 -5.41 5.95 -11.98
N ILE A 83 -4.21 5.47 -12.28
CA ILE A 83 -2.96 6.01 -11.71
C ILE A 83 -1.96 6.20 -12.85
N SER A 84 -1.45 7.41 -13.01
CA SER A 84 -0.33 7.72 -13.90
C SER A 84 0.87 8.20 -13.08
N PHE A 85 2.07 7.74 -13.44
CA PHE A 85 3.31 8.21 -12.81
C PHE A 85 3.86 9.46 -13.48
N ALA A 86 4.51 10.32 -12.68
CA ALA A 86 5.23 11.47 -13.20
C ALA A 86 6.47 11.01 -14.01
N PRO A 87 6.72 11.54 -15.22
CA PRO A 87 7.84 11.13 -16.06
C PRO A 87 9.20 11.43 -15.42
N ASP A 88 9.27 12.46 -14.58
CA ASP A 88 10.44 12.91 -13.83
C ASP A 88 10.41 12.52 -12.34
N ALA A 89 9.57 11.53 -11.98
CA ALA A 89 9.50 10.99 -10.63
C ALA A 89 10.89 10.57 -10.12
N LYS A 90 11.12 10.83 -8.83
CA LYS A 90 12.37 10.50 -8.12
C LYS A 90 12.11 9.44 -7.05
N PRO A 91 13.10 8.60 -6.73
CA PRO A 91 12.98 7.64 -5.64
C PRO A 91 12.60 8.32 -4.31
N ALA A 92 11.59 7.78 -3.64
CA ALA A 92 11.14 8.23 -2.33
C ALA A 92 10.62 7.05 -1.50
N ALA A 93 10.56 7.23 -0.19
CA ALA A 93 9.94 6.25 0.70
C ALA A 93 8.43 6.17 0.39
N PRO A 94 7.88 4.99 0.05
CA PRO A 94 6.47 4.86 -0.32
C PRO A 94 5.53 4.96 0.88
N VAL A 95 6.02 4.63 2.08
CA VAL A 95 5.31 4.70 3.37
C VAL A 95 6.30 5.06 4.48
N MET A 96 5.79 5.43 5.67
CA MET A 96 6.63 5.75 6.83
C MET A 96 6.97 4.48 7.64
N MET A 97 7.65 3.52 7.01
CA MET A 97 8.11 2.27 7.62
C MET A 97 9.64 2.24 7.71
N ARG A 98 10.18 1.53 8.69
CA ARG A 98 11.62 1.29 8.83
C ARG A 98 12.13 0.24 7.82
N ASP A 99 13.40 0.38 7.41
CA ASP A 99 14.11 -0.56 6.54
C ASP A 99 13.32 -0.83 5.26
N ILE A 100 12.83 0.25 4.65
CA ILE A 100 12.27 0.25 3.32
C ILE A 100 13.21 1.04 2.42
N GLU A 101 13.56 0.45 1.29
CA GLU A 101 14.32 1.13 0.27
C GLU A 101 13.43 2.15 -0.44
N PRO A 102 13.94 3.36 -0.77
CA PRO A 102 13.23 4.28 -1.64
C PRO A 102 12.87 3.62 -2.97
N VAL A 103 11.65 3.84 -3.43
CA VAL A 103 11.17 3.32 -4.71
C VAL A 103 10.76 4.46 -5.62
N CYS A 104 10.82 4.21 -6.92
CA CYS A 104 10.40 5.16 -7.95
C CYS A 104 9.47 4.43 -8.90
N ARG A 105 8.29 5.01 -9.14
CA ARG A 105 7.26 4.45 -10.04
C ARG A 105 6.98 2.96 -9.84
N LEU A 106 7.04 2.49 -8.60
CA LEU A 106 6.62 1.14 -8.27
C LEU A 106 5.12 1.01 -8.56
N GLY A 107 4.67 -0.08 -9.19
CA GLY A 107 3.25 -0.36 -9.36
C GLY A 107 2.55 -0.58 -8.01
N PHE A 108 1.91 -1.74 -7.83
CA PHE A 108 1.32 -2.08 -6.54
C PHE A 108 2.22 -3.02 -5.74
N TYR A 109 2.41 -2.71 -4.47
CA TYR A 109 2.96 -3.61 -3.49
C TYR A 109 1.88 -3.95 -2.46
N ALA A 110 1.63 -5.25 -2.24
CA ALA A 110 0.76 -5.71 -1.17
C ALA A 110 1.41 -6.86 -0.42
N GLU A 111 1.56 -6.70 0.89
CA GLU A 111 2.08 -7.73 1.79
C GLU A 111 1.14 -7.96 2.97
N ASN A 112 0.90 -9.23 3.30
CA ASN A 112 0.02 -9.68 4.39
C ASN A 112 -1.40 -9.11 4.24
N VAL A 113 -2.08 -9.53 3.17
CA VAL A 113 -3.47 -9.14 2.87
C VAL A 113 -4.32 -10.40 2.68
N SER A 114 -5.48 -10.49 3.32
CA SER A 114 -6.34 -11.65 3.15
C SER A 114 -7.08 -11.62 1.81
N GLN A 115 -7.61 -10.47 1.38
CA GLN A 115 -8.24 -10.32 0.07
C GLN A 115 -7.85 -9.01 -0.59
N LEU A 116 -7.38 -9.07 -1.83
CA LEU A 116 -7.15 -7.91 -2.69
C LEU A 116 -8.01 -8.05 -3.96
N THR A 117 -8.87 -7.07 -4.22
CA THR A 117 -9.73 -7.06 -5.41
C THR A 117 -9.50 -5.77 -6.20
N LEU A 118 -9.17 -5.90 -7.47
CA LEU A 118 -8.99 -4.78 -8.39
C LEU A 118 -10.02 -4.87 -9.52
N LYS A 119 -10.89 -3.88 -9.65
CA LYS A 119 -11.92 -3.82 -10.68
C LYS A 119 -11.73 -2.58 -11.53
N ASN A 120 -11.46 -2.74 -12.81
CA ASN A 120 -11.21 -1.61 -13.71
C ASN A 120 -10.12 -0.67 -13.15
N VAL A 121 -8.95 -1.24 -12.86
CA VAL A 121 -7.80 -0.51 -12.32
C VAL A 121 -6.70 -0.38 -13.37
N ILE A 122 -6.33 0.86 -13.68
CA ILE A 122 -5.35 1.21 -14.71
C ILE A 122 -4.13 1.84 -14.03
N ILE A 123 -2.93 1.35 -14.37
CA ILE A 123 -1.65 1.88 -13.89
C ILE A 123 -0.76 2.13 -15.10
N GLU A 124 -0.35 3.37 -15.32
CA GLU A 124 0.45 3.79 -16.46
C GLU A 124 1.77 4.41 -16.01
N GLY A 125 2.87 4.01 -16.66
CA GLY A 125 4.21 4.53 -16.36
C GLY A 125 4.89 3.91 -15.15
N ALA A 126 4.41 2.76 -14.66
CA ALA A 126 5.12 2.00 -13.62
C ALA A 126 6.40 1.38 -14.18
N ASP A 127 7.45 1.35 -13.37
CA ASP A 127 8.70 0.65 -13.68
C ASP A 127 8.59 -0.83 -13.24
N GLY A 128 9.12 -1.75 -14.07
CA GLY A 128 9.21 -3.17 -13.71
C GLY A 128 7.86 -3.90 -13.71
N GLU A 129 7.67 -4.79 -12.73
CA GLU A 129 6.41 -5.53 -12.60
C GLU A 129 5.30 -4.63 -12.07
N PRO A 130 4.09 -4.65 -12.69
CA PRO A 130 3.00 -3.76 -12.29
C PRO A 130 2.44 -4.08 -10.91
N MET A 131 2.65 -5.29 -10.40
CA MET A 131 2.15 -5.75 -9.10
C MET A 131 3.11 -6.75 -8.46
N ARG A 132 3.41 -6.55 -7.18
CA ARG A 132 4.15 -7.48 -6.31
C ARG A 132 3.30 -7.83 -5.10
N LEU A 133 2.95 -9.11 -4.99
CA LEU A 133 2.08 -9.64 -3.93
C LEU A 133 2.85 -10.63 -3.07
N VAL A 134 2.83 -10.43 -1.75
CA VAL A 134 3.52 -11.29 -0.77
C VAL A 134 2.51 -11.67 0.32
N ASN A 135 2.32 -12.97 0.58
CA ASN A 135 1.34 -13.46 1.57
C ASN A 135 -0.09 -12.89 1.35
N VAL A 136 -0.50 -12.77 0.09
CA VAL A 136 -1.87 -12.40 -0.27
C VAL A 136 -2.69 -13.67 -0.44
N LYS A 137 -3.74 -13.88 0.39
CA LYS A 137 -4.47 -15.16 0.39
C LYS A 137 -5.43 -15.30 -0.80
N SER A 138 -6.10 -14.22 -1.18
CA SER A 138 -6.96 -14.15 -2.36
C SER A 138 -6.68 -12.89 -3.16
N PHE A 139 -6.55 -13.03 -4.47
CA PHE A 139 -6.37 -11.93 -5.39
C PHE A 139 -7.28 -12.07 -6.59
N GLU A 140 -8.09 -11.03 -6.83
CA GLU A 140 -9.03 -10.95 -7.96
C GLU A 140 -8.74 -9.68 -8.76
N LYS A 141 -8.69 -9.81 -10.08
CA LYS A 141 -8.53 -8.69 -11.00
C LYS A 141 -9.50 -8.81 -12.17
N GLU A 142 -10.34 -7.79 -12.34
CA GLU A 142 -11.39 -7.67 -13.36
C GLU A 142 -11.17 -6.41 -14.22
#